data_AF-A0A3L7NAQ4-F1
#
_entry.id   AF-A0A3L7NAQ4-F1
#
_cell.length_a   1.000
_cell.length_b   1.000
_cell.length_c   1.000
_cell.angle_alpha   90.00
_cell.angle_beta   90.00
_cell.angle_gamma   90.00
#
_symmetry.space_group_name_H-M   'P 1'
#
loop_
_entity.id
_entity.type
_entity.pdbx_description
1 polymer ?
#
loop_
_entity_poly.entity_id
_entity_poly.type
_entity_poly.pdbx_seq_one_letter_code
_entity_poly.pdbx_strand_id
1 'polypeptide(L)'
;MKHEDRHEILQRLIDATQAGKLVWQDEDEHGWHTAKLGGSEIIFRQLFFEATNQIGADPAMFEFIMPGMSAKFALGTKGADLLFQLLGAAFPEKWLSRETDYAARFLDENLNP
;
A
#
# COMPACT_ATOMS: atom_id res chain seq x y z
N MET A 1 -13.51 -21.24 15.14
CA MET A 1 -13.09 -19.84 14.88
C MET A 1 -12.64 -19.80 13.43
N LYS A 2 -13.28 -19.00 12.57
CA LYS A 2 -12.85 -18.89 11.17
C LYS A 2 -11.54 -18.10 11.15
N HIS A 3 -10.50 -18.65 10.57
CA HIS A 3 -9.30 -17.87 10.26
C HIS A 3 -9.65 -16.95 9.09
N GLU A 4 -9.65 -15.65 9.31
CA GLU A 4 -9.72 -14.68 8.20
C GLU A 4 -8.41 -14.76 7.40
N ASP A 5 -8.51 -14.72 6.07
CA ASP A 5 -7.33 -14.62 5.22
C ASP A 5 -6.75 -13.20 5.31
N ARG A 6 -5.44 -13.08 5.12
CA ARG A 6 -4.69 -11.81 5.17
C ARG A 6 -5.28 -10.75 4.25
N HIS A 7 -5.78 -11.14 3.08
CA HIS A 7 -6.40 -10.22 2.12
C HIS A 7 -7.73 -9.66 2.62
N GLU A 8 -8.53 -10.45 3.35
CA GLU A 8 -9.80 -9.99 3.93
C GLU A 8 -9.53 -8.97 5.04
N ILE A 9 -8.48 -9.19 5.83
CA ILE A 9 -8.02 -8.23 6.85
C ILE A 9 -7.59 -6.91 6.20
N LEU A 10 -6.78 -6.95 5.14
CA LEU A 10 -6.36 -5.75 4.42
C LEU A 10 -7.54 -5.00 3.80
N GLN A 11 -8.52 -5.71 3.23
CA GLN A 11 -9.73 -5.07 2.70
C GLN A 11 -10.51 -4.32 3.79
N ARG A 12 -10.68 -4.93 4.97
CA ARG A 12 -11.34 -4.27 6.10
C ARG A 12 -10.62 -3.00 6.56
N LEU A 13 -9.29 -2.97 6.46
CA LEU A 13 -8.49 -1.78 6.77
C LEU A 13 -8.69 -0.66 5.75
N ILE A 14 -8.78 -1.01 4.46
CA ILE A 14 -9.12 -0.05 3.39
C ILE A 14 -10.49 0.56 3.67
N ASP A 15 -11.50 -0.27 3.90
CA ASP A 15 -12.88 0.18 4.13
C ASP A 15 -12.96 1.09 5.38
N ALA A 16 -12.24 0.73 6.46
CA ALA A 16 -12.17 1.54 7.67
C ALA A 16 -11.46 2.89 7.44
N THR A 17 -10.43 2.91 6.59
CA THR A 17 -9.71 4.12 6.21
C THR A 17 -10.58 5.05 5.37
N GLN A 18 -11.24 4.52 4.33
CA GLN A 18 -12.18 5.28 3.49
C GLN A 18 -13.37 5.82 4.29
N ALA A 19 -13.83 5.08 5.29
CA ALA A 19 -14.88 5.52 6.21
C ALA A 19 -14.41 6.54 7.26
N GLY A 20 -13.13 6.96 7.25
CA GLY A 20 -12.56 7.91 8.22
C GLY A 20 -12.43 7.36 9.64
N LYS A 21 -12.52 6.03 9.83
CA LYS A 21 -12.37 5.38 11.15
C LYS A 21 -10.92 5.18 11.54
N LEU A 22 -10.01 5.21 10.57
CA LEU A 22 -8.56 5.17 10.76
C LEU A 22 -7.98 6.48 10.23
N VAL A 23 -7.24 7.17 11.09
CA VAL A 23 -6.47 8.36 10.71
C VAL A 23 -5.02 7.93 10.59
N TRP A 24 -4.46 8.12 9.39
CA TRP A 24 -3.10 7.77 9.09
C TRP A 24 -2.18 8.99 9.25
N GLN A 25 -1.03 8.74 9.86
CA GLN A 25 0.11 9.62 9.84
C GLN A 25 0.98 9.23 8.65
N ASP A 26 1.45 10.25 7.95
CA ASP A 26 2.33 10.09 6.81
C ASP A 26 3.71 9.56 7.24
N GLU A 27 4.53 9.22 6.25
CA GLU A 27 5.83 8.58 6.39
C GLU A 27 6.73 9.21 7.47
N ASP A 28 7.23 8.39 8.38
CA ASP A 28 8.28 8.78 9.33
C ASP A 28 9.70 8.70 8.69
N GLU A 29 10.74 8.95 9.48
CA GLU A 29 12.14 8.88 9.00
C GLU A 29 12.60 7.47 8.57
N HIS A 30 11.78 6.45 8.79
CA HIS A 30 12.05 5.05 8.48
C HIS A 30 11.15 4.46 7.39
N GLY A 31 10.30 5.29 6.78
CA GLY A 31 9.39 4.84 5.73
C GLY A 31 8.00 4.43 6.18
N TRP A 32 7.67 4.51 7.47
CA TRP A 32 6.42 3.96 7.98
C TRP A 32 5.26 4.95 7.88
N HIS A 33 4.17 4.51 7.26
CA HIS A 33 2.85 5.08 7.45
C HIS A 33 2.18 4.40 8.64
N THR A 34 1.59 5.19 9.54
CA THR A 34 1.13 4.69 10.85
C THR A 34 -0.31 5.10 11.15
N ALA A 35 -1.13 4.17 11.64
CA ALA A 35 -2.43 4.46 12.23
C ALA A 35 -2.54 3.87 13.64
N LYS A 36 -3.20 4.59 14.56
CA LYS A 36 -3.46 4.12 15.92
C LYS A 36 -4.89 3.61 16.05
N LEU A 37 -5.05 2.41 16.61
CA LEU A 37 -6.35 1.80 16.90
C LEU A 37 -6.30 1.07 18.24
N GLY A 38 -7.16 1.46 19.19
CA GLY A 38 -7.29 0.77 20.48
C GLY A 38 -5.99 0.70 21.30
N GLY A 39 -5.13 1.71 21.20
CA GLY A 39 -3.81 1.74 21.87
C GLY A 39 -2.72 0.93 21.17
N SER A 40 -3.01 0.32 20.02
CA SER A 40 -2.04 -0.37 19.18
C SER A 40 -1.77 0.39 17.89
N GLU A 41 -0.67 0.06 17.23
CA GLU A 41 -0.27 0.64 15.94
C GLU A 41 -0.47 -0.36 14.80
N ILE A 42 -0.91 0.16 13.67
CA ILE A 42 -0.93 -0.50 12.37
C ILE A 42 0.05 0.28 11.52
N ILE A 43 1.08 -0.38 11.01
CA ILE A 43 2.14 0.25 10.22
C ILE A 43 2.35 -0.48 8.91
N PHE A 44 2.69 0.28 7.87
CA PHE A 44 3.17 -0.29 6.63
C PHE A 44 4.14 0.65 5.91
N ARG A 45 4.99 0.08 5.06
CA ARG A 45 5.95 0.83 4.25
C ARG A 45 6.26 0.13 2.93
N GLN A 46 6.69 0.90 1.93
CA GLN A 46 7.34 0.36 0.74
C GLN A 46 8.85 0.26 0.99
N LEU A 47 9.41 -0.92 0.77
CA LEU A 47 10.84 -1.17 0.81
C LEU A 47 11.36 -1.29 -0.61
N PHE A 48 12.48 -0.63 -0.90
CA PHE A 48 13.28 -0.85 -2.10
C PHE A 48 14.56 -1.59 -1.72
N PHE A 49 14.89 -2.64 -2.46
CA PHE A 49 16.10 -3.44 -2.29
C PHE A 49 17.01 -3.15 -3.47
N GLU A 50 18.19 -2.59 -3.23
CA GLU A 50 19.17 -2.46 -4.30
C GLU A 50 19.80 -3.83 -4.56
N ALA A 51 19.25 -4.57 -5.53
CA ALA A 51 19.78 -5.86 -5.95
C ALA A 51 20.59 -5.68 -7.24
N THR A 52 21.90 -5.90 -7.16
CA THR A 52 22.86 -5.66 -8.25
C THR A 52 22.64 -6.53 -9.50
N ASN A 53 21.79 -7.56 -9.45
CA ASN A 53 21.65 -8.59 -10.50
C ASN A 53 20.19 -8.96 -10.87
N GLN A 54 19.18 -8.11 -10.66
CA GLN A 54 17.80 -8.47 -11.04
C GLN A 54 17.46 -8.10 -12.50
N ILE A 55 17.17 -9.12 -13.31
CA ILE A 55 16.54 -8.96 -14.63
C ILE A 55 15.03 -9.22 -14.45
N GLY A 56 14.22 -8.17 -14.55
CA GLY A 56 12.78 -8.27 -14.80
C GLY A 56 11.82 -8.25 -13.60
N ALA A 57 12.29 -8.13 -12.36
CA ALA A 57 11.41 -7.89 -11.20
C ALA A 57 11.72 -6.52 -10.60
N ASP A 58 10.70 -5.72 -10.30
CA ASP A 58 10.90 -4.50 -9.51
C ASP A 58 11.38 -4.90 -8.12
N PRO A 59 12.51 -4.37 -7.65
CA PRO A 59 13.10 -4.86 -6.43
C PRO A 59 12.48 -4.12 -5.23
N ALA A 60 11.16 -4.14 -5.14
CA ALA A 60 10.43 -3.52 -4.06
C ALA A 60 9.35 -4.44 -3.48
N MET A 61 8.99 -4.20 -2.24
CA MET A 61 7.91 -4.90 -1.56
C MET A 61 7.25 -4.02 -0.53
N PHE A 62 6.03 -4.36 -0.15
CA PHE A 62 5.42 -3.80 1.04
C PHE A 62 5.71 -4.64 2.28
N GLU A 63 6.03 -3.97 3.37
CA GLU A 63 6.03 -4.54 4.70
C GLU A 63 4.83 -4.01 5.48
N PHE A 64 4.10 -4.90 6.16
CA PHE A 64 2.88 -4.58 6.91
C PHE A 64 2.92 -5.26 8.28
N ILE A 65 2.61 -4.51 9.34
CA ILE A 65 2.60 -4.99 10.72
C ILE A 65 1.40 -4.42 11.46
N MET A 66 0.67 -5.30 12.15
CA MET A 66 -0.38 -4.96 13.12
C MET A 66 -0.46 -6.05 14.21
N PRO A 67 -1.19 -5.84 15.32
CA PRO A 67 -1.39 -6.88 16.31
C PRO A 67 -1.92 -8.17 15.69
N GLY A 68 -1.16 -9.26 15.83
CA GLY A 68 -1.51 -10.58 15.30
C GLY A 68 -1.15 -10.84 13.83
N MET A 69 -0.58 -9.87 13.10
CA MET A 69 -0.18 -10.05 11.70
C MET A 69 1.09 -9.28 11.35
N SER A 70 2.08 -10.00 10.81
CA SER A 70 3.24 -9.44 10.11
C SER A 70 3.33 -10.10 8.75
N ALA A 71 3.37 -9.29 7.70
CA ALA A 71 3.36 -9.76 6.32
C ALA A 71 4.27 -8.91 5.42
N LYS A 72 4.79 -9.55 4.38
CA LYS A 72 5.55 -8.93 3.30
C LYS A 72 4.95 -9.32 1.98
N PHE A 73 4.76 -8.36 1.09
CA PHE A 73 4.12 -8.56 -0.21
C PHE A 73 5.01 -7.99 -1.31
N ALA A 74 5.51 -8.85 -2.18
CA ALA A 74 6.21 -8.41 -3.40
C ALA A 74 5.24 -7.66 -4.32
N LEU A 75 5.76 -6.71 -5.10
CA LEU A 75 4.97 -6.03 -6.12
C LEU A 75 4.35 -7.04 -7.11
N GLY A 76 3.17 -6.69 -7.64
CA GLY A 76 2.38 -7.57 -8.52
C GLY A 76 1.62 -8.69 -7.80
N THR A 77 1.68 -8.76 -6.46
CA THR A 77 0.82 -9.66 -5.68
C THR A 77 -0.42 -8.93 -5.19
N LYS A 78 -1.52 -9.68 -5.00
CA LYS A 78 -2.79 -9.15 -4.47
C LYS A 78 -2.62 -8.37 -3.16
N GLY A 79 -1.72 -8.81 -2.28
CA GLY A 79 -1.46 -8.11 -1.02
C GLY A 79 -0.74 -6.76 -1.22
N ALA A 80 0.16 -6.66 -2.20
CA ALA A 80 0.77 -5.37 -2.56
C ALA A 80 -0.27 -4.43 -3.18
N ASP A 81 -1.15 -4.93 -4.05
CA ASP A 81 -2.22 -4.13 -4.64
C ASP A 81 -3.17 -3.56 -3.57
N LEU A 82 -3.50 -4.35 -2.54
CA LEU A 82 -4.32 -3.90 -1.43
C LEU A 82 -3.60 -2.84 -0.57
N LEU A 83 -2.28 -2.95 -0.39
CA LEU A 83 -1.53 -1.93 0.34
C LEU A 83 -1.37 -0.62 -0.47
N PHE A 84 -1.27 -0.70 -1.80
CA PHE A 84 -1.39 0.49 -2.66
C PHE A 84 -2.77 1.15 -2.54
N GLN A 85 -3.84 0.37 -2.54
CA GLN A 85 -5.19 0.91 -2.33
C GLN A 85 -5.34 1.55 -0.95
N LEU A 86 -4.74 0.94 0.08
CA LEU A 86 -4.71 1.51 1.42
C LEU A 86 -3.96 2.85 1.45
N LEU A 87 -2.81 2.96 0.77
CA LEU A 87 -2.10 4.23 0.59
C LEU A 87 -2.97 5.28 -0.08
N GLY A 88 -3.63 4.93 -1.19
CA GLY A 88 -4.52 5.85 -1.90
C GLY A 88 -5.71 6.30 -1.05
N ALA A 89 -6.24 5.42 -0.20
CA ALA A 89 -7.30 5.76 0.74
C ALA A 89 -6.81 6.63 1.90
N ALA A 90 -5.60 6.37 2.40
CA ALA A 90 -5.00 7.09 3.52
C ALA A 90 -4.51 8.49 3.12
N PHE A 91 -3.96 8.63 1.91
CA PHE A 91 -3.29 9.84 1.42
C PHE A 91 -3.75 10.21 0.00
N PRO A 92 -5.06 10.49 -0.21
CA PRO A 92 -5.64 10.65 -1.54
C PRO A 92 -5.00 11.80 -2.34
N GLU A 93 -4.58 12.88 -1.70
CA GLU A 93 -3.96 14.03 -2.36
C GLU A 93 -2.51 13.77 -2.83
N LYS A 94 -1.82 12.80 -2.22
CA LYS A 94 -0.41 12.51 -2.51
C LYS A 94 -0.23 11.39 -3.55
N TRP A 95 -1.15 10.43 -3.56
CA TRP A 95 -0.93 9.17 -4.26
C TRP A 95 -1.76 8.94 -5.53
N LEU A 96 -2.89 9.65 -5.67
CA LEU A 96 -3.74 9.54 -6.86
C LEU A 96 -3.31 10.42 -8.05
N SER A 97 -2.25 11.22 -7.94
CA SER A 97 -1.93 12.23 -8.99
C SER A 97 -0.70 11.93 -9.84
N ARG A 98 0.31 11.19 -9.39
CA ARG A 98 1.56 11.09 -10.19
C ARG A 98 1.60 9.96 -11.21
N GLU A 99 1.17 8.76 -10.83
CA GLU A 99 1.29 7.56 -11.68
C GLU A 99 0.10 7.42 -12.64
N THR A 100 -1.10 7.70 -12.13
CA THR A 100 -2.35 7.72 -12.90
C THR A 100 -2.36 8.81 -13.97
N ASP A 101 -1.83 10.02 -13.68
CA ASP A 101 -1.72 11.08 -14.69
C ASP A 101 -0.72 10.72 -15.79
N TYR A 102 0.38 10.04 -15.45
CA TYR A 102 1.33 9.55 -16.43
C TYR A 102 0.73 8.44 -17.30
N ALA A 103 0.07 7.45 -16.70
CA ALA A 103 -0.57 6.35 -17.43
C ALA A 103 -1.72 6.86 -18.30
N ALA A 104 -2.56 7.76 -17.80
CA ALA A 104 -3.63 8.39 -18.57
C ALA A 104 -3.06 9.16 -19.77
N ARG A 105 -2.05 10.01 -19.54
CA ARG A 105 -1.37 10.74 -20.62
C ARG A 105 -0.75 9.80 -21.65
N PHE A 106 -0.09 8.72 -21.21
CA PHE A 106 0.48 7.72 -22.12
C PHE A 106 -0.61 7.08 -23.00
N LEU A 107 -1.75 6.72 -22.41
CA LEU A 107 -2.87 6.15 -23.18
C LEU A 107 -3.47 7.17 -24.13
N ASP A 108 -3.69 8.42 -23.69
CA ASP A 108 -4.21 9.49 -24.53
C ASP A 108 -3.29 9.79 -25.72
N GLU A 109 -1.97 9.81 -25.51
CA GLU A 109 -0.96 10.05 -26.54
C GLU A 109 -0.80 8.88 -27.54
N ASN A 110 -1.12 7.65 -27.15
CA ASN A 110 -0.81 6.45 -27.94
C ASN A 110 -2.04 5.65 -28.44
N LEU A 111 -3.24 5.89 -27.90
CA LEU A 111 -4.47 5.20 -28.30
C LEU A 111 -5.49 6.10 -29.03
N ASN A 112 -5.34 7.42 -28.98
CA ASN A 112 -6.14 8.37 -29.76
C ASN A 112 -5.23 9.22 -30.68
N PRO A 113 -4.78 8.70 -31.84
CA PRO A 113 -4.03 9.47 -32.83
C PRO A 113 -4.88 10.54 -33.54
#